data_AF-U2E8V6-F1
#
_entry.id   AF-U2E8V6-F1
#
_cell.length_a   1.000
_cell.length_b   1.000
_cell.length_c   1.000
_cell.angle_alpha   90.00
_cell.angle_beta   90.00
_cell.angle_gamma   90.00
#
_symmetry.space_group_name_H-M   'P 1'
#
loop_
_entity.id
_entity.type
_entity.pdbx_description
1 polymer ?
#
loop_
_entity_poly.entity_id
_entity_poly.type
_entity_poly.pdbx_seq_one_letter_code
_entity_poly.pdbx_strand_id
1 'polypeptide(L)' 'MPSIDVIIELSAAQCRAHYAGSVDHVYARSVDGRRVLLPAQALRRVVTRDGVHGVYRLSYDATGRFESLQRLSDSVR' A
#
# COMPACT_ATOMS: atom_id res chain seq x y z
N MET A 1 8.20 -15.38 7.38
CA MET A 1 7.02 -14.60 6.95
C MET A 1 7.45 -13.74 5.77
N PRO A 2 6.91 -13.95 4.57
CA PRO A 2 7.26 -13.13 3.41
C PRO A 2 6.70 -11.72 3.58
N SER A 3 7.55 -10.71 3.34
CA SER A 3 7.15 -9.31 3.29
C SER A 3 7.74 -8.64 2.07
N ILE A 4 7.07 -7.61 1.57
CA ILE A 4 7.49 -6.84 0.40
C ILE A 4 7.31 -5.35 0.66
N ASP A 5 8.32 -4.58 0.29
CA ASP A 5 8.31 -3.14 0.44
C ASP A 5 7.82 -2.50 -0.85
N VAL A 6 6.77 -1.68 -0.74
CA VAL A 6 6.16 -1.01 -1.87
C VAL A 6 6.17 0.49 -1.68
N ILE A 7 6.39 1.20 -2.78
CA ILE A 7 6.35 2.65 -2.85
C ILE A 7 4.95 3.04 -3.30
N ILE A 8 4.31 3.89 -2.50
CA ILE A 8 2.98 4.43 -2.81
C ILE A 8 3.09 5.95 -2.83
N GLU A 9 2.66 6.53 -3.95
CA GLU A 9 2.65 7.97 -4.21
C GLU A 9 1.29 8.35 -4.78
N LEU A 10 0.31 8.47 -3.90
CA LEU A 10 -1.08 8.80 -4.26
C LEU A 10 -1.54 9.99 -3.43
N SER A 11 -1.83 11.10 -4.07
CA SER A 11 -2.47 12.24 -3.39
C SER A 11 -3.89 11.88 -2.93
N ALA A 12 -4.40 12.51 -1.87
CA ALA A 12 -5.78 12.24 -1.40
C ALA A 12 -6.86 12.51 -2.47
N ALA A 13 -6.59 13.42 -3.41
CA ALA A 13 -7.47 13.66 -4.56
C ALA A 13 -7.45 12.49 -5.56
N GLN A 14 -6.25 11.97 -5.89
CA GLN A 14 -6.11 10.79 -6.74
C GLN A 14 -6.68 9.54 -6.07
N CYS A 15 -6.46 9.36 -4.76
CA CYS A 15 -7.12 8.33 -3.99
C CYS A 15 -8.64 8.45 -4.13
N ARG A 16 -9.24 9.62 -3.86
CA ARG A 16 -10.69 9.80 -3.95
C ARG A 16 -11.22 9.53 -5.36
N ALA A 17 -10.57 10.03 -6.40
CA ALA A 17 -10.99 9.78 -7.79
C ALA A 17 -10.83 8.31 -8.20
N HIS A 18 -9.76 7.64 -7.75
CA HIS A 18 -9.46 6.25 -8.09
C HIS A 18 -10.30 5.25 -7.27
N TYR A 19 -10.62 5.59 -6.01
CA TYR A 19 -11.45 4.77 -5.12
C TYR A 19 -12.95 5.06 -5.21
N ALA A 20 -13.36 6.17 -5.84
CA ALA A 20 -14.78 6.49 -6.05
C ALA A 20 -15.48 5.52 -7.02
N GLY A 21 -14.72 4.77 -7.83
CA GLY A 21 -15.25 3.73 -8.71
C GLY A 21 -14.74 2.34 -8.33
N SER A 22 -15.32 1.73 -7.28
CA SER A 22 -15.26 0.30 -6.93
C SER A 22 -14.04 -0.51 -7.40
N VAL A 23 -12.83 -0.07 -7.06
CA VAL A 23 -11.61 -0.85 -7.35
C VAL A 23 -11.36 -1.81 -6.18
N ASP A 24 -11.43 -3.11 -6.43
CA ASP A 24 -11.13 -4.13 -5.40
C ASP A 24 -9.62 -4.22 -5.10
N HIS A 25 -8.78 -3.97 -6.12
CA HIS A 25 -7.33 -4.16 -6.06
C HIS A 25 -6.56 -3.01 -6.69
N VAL A 26 -5.52 -2.54 -6.00
CA VAL A 26 -4.61 -1.50 -6.48
C VAL A 26 -3.26 -2.11 -6.80
N TYR A 27 -2.64 -1.63 -7.88
CA TYR A 27 -1.26 -1.92 -8.19
C TYR A 27 -0.35 -0.92 -7.48
N ALA A 28 0.56 -1.43 -6.65
CA ALA A 28 1.70 -0.68 -6.16
C ALA A 28 2.99 -1.16 -6.84
N ARG A 29 4.03 -0.34 -6.77
CA ARG A 29 5.36 -0.69 -7.25
C ARG A 29 6.22 -1.03 -6.05
N SER A 30 6.82 -2.22 -6.06
CA SER A 30 7.83 -2.61 -5.08
C SER A 30 9.08 -1.74 -5.23
N VAL A 31 9.82 -1.57 -4.14
CA VAL A 31 11.18 -0.98 -4.17
C VAL A 31 12.10 -1.72 -5.14
N ASP A 32 11.87 -3.02 -5.36
CA ASP A 32 12.60 -3.86 -6.31
C ASP A 32 12.12 -3.69 -7.77
N GLY A 33 11.18 -2.76 -8.04
CA GLY A 33 10.62 -2.50 -9.36
C GLY A 33 9.49 -3.44 -9.80
N ARG A 34 9.14 -4.45 -8.98
CA ARG A 34 8.03 -5.39 -9.25
C ARG A 34 6.67 -4.70 -9.10
N ARG A 35 5.67 -5.11 -9.88
CA ARG A 35 4.26 -4.73 -9.62
C ARG A 35 3.66 -5.66 -8.58
N VAL A 36 3.06 -5.09 -7.55
CA VAL A 36 2.42 -5.81 -6.45
C VAL A 36 0.94 -5.45 -6.46
N LEU A 37 0.08 -6.47 -6.43
CA LEU A 37 -1.35 -6.30 -6.29
C LEU A 37 -1.70 -6.31 -4.80
N LEU A 38 -2.44 -5.30 -4.33
CA LEU A 38 -2.93 -5.26 -2.96
C LEU A 38 -4.40 -4.85 -2.90
N PRO A 39 -5.16 -5.32 -1.91
CA PRO A 39 -6.56 -4.95 -1.76
C PRO A 39 -6.68 -3.44 -1.50
N ALA A 40 -7.56 -2.77 -2.23
CA ALA A 40 -7.81 -1.33 -2.06
C ALA A 40 -8.27 -0.99 -0.63
N GLN A 41 -8.90 -1.95 0.05
CA GLN A 41 -9.32 -1.80 1.44
C GLN A 41 -8.13 -1.66 2.41
N ALA A 42 -6.97 -2.25 2.13
CA ALA A 42 -5.77 -2.05 2.93
C ALA A 42 -5.25 -0.61 2.78
N LEU A 43 -5.28 -0.06 1.57
CA LEU A 43 -4.95 1.35 1.30
C LEU A 43 -5.88 2.32 2.02
N ARG A 44 -7.19 2.03 2.08
CA ARG A 44 -8.16 2.83 2.86
C ARG A 44 -7.81 2.97 4.35
N ARG A 45 -7.07 2.02 4.94
CA ARG A 45 -6.64 2.10 6.34
C ARG A 45 -5.42 2.99 6.55
N VAL A 46 -4.60 3.18 5.51
CA VAL A 46 -3.39 4.00 5.56
C VAL A 46 -3.52 5.33 4.82
N VAL A 47 -4.61 5.53 4.07
CA VAL A 47 -4.91 6.79 3.39
C VAL A 47 -5.16 7.88 4.43
N THR A 48 -4.36 8.94 4.35
CA THR A 48 -4.56 10.13 5.18
C THR A 48 -5.32 11.18 4.39
N ARG A 49 -5.72 12.27 5.06
CA ARG A 49 -6.44 13.39 4.41
C ARG A 49 -5.60 14.08 3.34
N ASP A 50 -4.27 14.00 3.44
CA ASP A 50 -3.32 14.56 2.47
C ASP A 50 -2.93 13.57 1.37
N GLY A 51 -3.00 12.26 1.66
CA GLY A 51 -2.76 11.19 0.70
C GLY A 51 -2.03 9.99 1.32
N VAL A 52 -1.39 9.20 0.47
CA VAL A 52 -0.50 8.09 0.83
C VAL A 52 0.82 8.33 0.12
N HIS A 53 1.84 8.66 0.90
CA HIS A 53 3.17 8.95 0.39
C HIS A 53 4.23 8.28 1.28
N GLY A 54 5.03 7.42 0.65
CA GLY A 54 6.17 6.77 1.28
C GLY A 54 6.29 5.29 0.94
N VAL A 55 7.18 4.61 1.66
CA VAL A 55 7.38 3.17 1.54
C VAL A 55 6.51 2.46 2.58
N TYR A 56 5.85 1.39 2.16
CA TYR A 56 4.99 0.57 3.00
C TYR A 56 5.44 -0.89 2.90
N ARG A 57 5.54 -1.56 4.03
CA ARG A 57 5.78 -2.99 4.10
C ARG A 57 4.46 -3.73 4.12
N LEU A 58 4.24 -4.57 3.13
CA LEU A 58 3.19 -5.57 3.11
C LEU A 58 3.73 -6.86 3.70
N SER A 59 3.05 -7.39 4.70
CA SER A 59 3.35 -8.70 5.28
C SER A 59 2.25 -9.68 4.88
N TYR A 60 2.66 -10.90 4.53
CA TYR A 60 1.76 -11.99 4.22
C TYR A 60 1.97 -13.16 5.17
N ASP A 61 0.90 -13.90 5.41
CA ASP A 61 0.96 -15.15 6.15
C ASP A 61 1.66 -16.26 5.33
N ALA A 62 1.90 -17.41 5.96
CA ALA A 62 2.50 -18.57 5.29
C ALA A 62 1.63 -19.15 4.15
N THR A 63 0.36 -18.76 4.07
CA THR A 63 -0.59 -19.15 3.02
C THR A 63 -0.70 -18.11 1.88
N GLY A 64 0.05 -17.00 1.97
CA GLY A 64 0.03 -15.91 1.00
C GLY A 64 -1.12 -14.92 1.18
N ARG A 65 -1.87 -14.96 2.28
CA ARG A 65 -2.89 -13.94 2.58
C ARG A 65 -2.24 -12.70 3.16
N PHE A 66 -2.79 -11.54 2.79
CA PHE A 66 -2.42 -10.26 3.36
C PHE A 66 -2.65 -10.27 4.88
N GLU A 67 -1.60 -9.97 5.63
CA GLU A 67 -1.63 -9.93 7.10
C GLU A 67 -1.64 -8.48 7.60
N SER A 68 -0.73 -7.64 7.10
CA SER A 68 -0.63 -6.24 7.53
C SER A 68 0.03 -5.33 6.49
N LEU A 69 -0.31 -4.03 6.58
CA LEU A 69 0.29 -2.95 5.80
C LEU A 69 0.81 -1.92 6.79
N GLN A 70 2.12 -1.76 6.89
CA GLN A 70 2.73 -0.77 7.77
C GLN A 70 3.55 0.23 6.96
N ARG A 71 3.40 1.52 7.27
CA ARG A 71 4.29 2.54 6.73
C ARG A 71 5.68 2.29 7.30
N LEU A 72 6.67 2.11 6.44
CA LEU A 72 8.07 2.24 6.79
C LEU A 72 8.34 3.74 6.93
N SER A 73 7.81 4.30 8.01
CA SER A 73 8.21 5.63 8.44
C SER A 73 9.65 5.47 8.88
N ASP A 74 10.53 6.16 8.17
CA ASP A 74 11.96 6.21 8.41
C ASP A 74 12.21 6.39 9.92
N SER A 75 12.50 5.28 10.59
CA SER A 75 13.03 5.30 11.94
C SER A 75 14.55 5.31 11.79
N VAL A 76 15.06 6.37 11.13
CA VAL A 76 16.45 6.74 11.33
C VAL A 76 16.50 7.41 12.69
N ARG A 77 16.88 6.57 13.66
CA ARG A 77 17.68 6.86 14.86
C ARG A 77 17.46 8.18 15.59
#